data_AF-A6SVI1-F1
#
_entry.id   AF-A6SVI1-F1
#
_cell.length_a   1.000
_cell.length_b   1.000
_cell.length_c   1.000
_cell.angle_alpha   90.00
_cell.angle_beta   90.00
_cell.angle_gamma   90.00
#
_symmetry.space_group_name_H-M   'P 1'
#
loop_
_entity.id
_entity.type
_entity.pdbx_description
1 polymer ?
#
loop_
_entity_poly.entity_id
_entity_poly.type
_entity_poly.pdbx_seq_one_letter_code
_entity_poly.pdbx_strand_id
1 'polypeptide(L)'
;MTEEHHSRAELETHAFALMGRLHVNLRRQSGRVIDIEYMRIDPAYCRYLLKMASLSTSEEVQELGQKLQEVFFGEEGLFVRTEPRQPLLARLQEPAPSAPAAITPTATPAATDNADPVDRGYIGRLR
;
A
#
# COMPACT_ATOMS: atom_id res chain seq x y z
N MET A 1 22.64 1.28 9.21
CA MET A 1 21.20 1.03 9.00
C MET A 1 20.36 2.31 8.99
N THR A 2 20.72 3.40 9.68
CA THR A 2 19.92 4.65 9.67
C THR A 2 19.93 5.42 8.34
N GLU A 3 21.03 5.42 7.59
CA GLU A 3 21.11 6.17 6.32
C GLU A 3 20.28 5.55 5.19
N GLU A 4 20.22 4.21 5.10
CA GLU A 4 19.41 3.52 4.09
C GLU A 4 17.91 3.75 4.27
N HIS A 5 17.44 3.80 5.53
CA HIS A 5 16.05 4.10 5.84
C HIS A 5 15.67 5.54 5.47
N HIS A 6 16.60 6.49 5.62
CA HIS A 6 16.35 7.89 5.25
C HIS A 6 16.17 8.03 3.73
N SER A 7 17.07 7.43 2.95
CA SER A 7 16.99 7.43 1.48
C SER A 7 15.71 6.77 0.94
N ARG A 8 15.24 5.69 1.57
CA ARG A 8 13.98 5.04 1.19
C ARG A 8 12.76 5.93 1.47
N ALA A 9 12.70 6.56 2.64
CA ALA A 9 11.59 7.44 3.00
C ALA A 9 11.48 8.65 2.06
N GLU A 10 12.62 9.20 1.62
CA GLU A 10 12.67 10.26 0.62
C GLU A 10 12.13 9.79 -0.74
N LEU A 11 12.50 8.60 -1.20
CA LEU A 11 11.97 7.99 -2.42
C LEU A 11 10.46 7.75 -2.34
N GLU A 12 9.97 7.26 -1.20
CA GLU A 12 8.52 7.06 -0.98
C GLU A 12 7.76 8.39 -0.99
N THR A 13 8.32 9.43 -0.38
CA THR A 13 7.75 10.79 -0.39
C THR A 13 7.70 11.36 -1.81
N HIS A 14 8.79 11.19 -2.56
CA HIS A 14 8.87 11.63 -3.96
C HIS A 14 7.87 10.86 -4.83
N ALA A 15 7.78 9.53 -4.70
CA ALA A 15 6.79 8.71 -5.38
C ALA A 15 5.38 9.20 -5.10
N PHE A 16 5.06 9.48 -3.83
CA PHE A 16 3.74 9.96 -3.42
C PHE A 16 3.36 11.29 -4.08
N ALA A 17 4.30 12.24 -4.14
CA ALA A 17 4.08 13.51 -4.84
C ALA A 17 3.82 13.31 -6.34
N LEU A 18 4.57 12.42 -7.00
CA LEU A 18 4.37 12.11 -8.42
C LEU A 18 3.04 11.41 -8.69
N MET A 19 2.64 10.45 -7.86
CA MET A 19 1.35 9.75 -7.98
C MET A 19 0.17 10.71 -7.81
N GLY A 20 0.24 11.64 -6.86
CA GLY A 20 -0.77 12.68 -6.69
C GLY A 20 -0.91 13.58 -7.92
N ARG A 21 0.22 14.01 -8.50
CA ARG A 21 0.23 14.81 -9.74
C ARG A 21 -0.34 14.03 -10.93
N LEU A 22 -0.01 12.75 -11.05
CA LEU A 22 -0.56 11.87 -12.09
C LEU A 22 -2.08 11.74 -11.93
N HIS A 23 -2.56 11.47 -10.70
CA HIS A 23 -3.99 11.35 -10.39
C HIS A 23 -4.77 12.61 -10.81
N VAL A 24 -4.30 13.80 -10.41
CA VAL A 24 -4.96 15.06 -10.74
C VAL A 24 -5.02 15.29 -12.25
N ASN A 25 -3.92 15.04 -12.97
CA ASN A 25 -3.88 15.20 -14.42
C ASN A 25 -4.81 14.22 -15.15
N LEU A 26 -4.80 12.95 -14.77
CA LEU A 26 -5.71 11.94 -15.34
C LEU A 26 -7.18 12.30 -15.09
N ARG A 27 -7.50 12.78 -13.88
CA ARG A 27 -8.86 13.21 -13.53
C ARG A 27 -9.31 14.43 -14.35
N ARG A 28 -8.41 15.40 -14.57
CA ARG A 28 -8.68 16.62 -15.34
C ARG A 28 -8.89 16.33 -16.83
N GLN A 29 -8.06 15.48 -17.41
CA GLN A 29 -8.02 15.27 -18.86
C GLN A 29 -9.00 14.21 -19.35
N SER A 30 -9.19 13.13 -18.58
CA SER A 30 -9.96 11.95 -19.01
C SER A 30 -11.08 11.56 -18.05
N GLY A 31 -11.22 12.28 -16.92
CA GLY A 31 -12.16 11.92 -15.86
C GLY A 31 -11.73 10.71 -15.02
N ARG A 32 -10.56 10.12 -15.29
CA ARG A 32 -10.11 8.89 -14.64
C ARG A 32 -9.59 9.14 -13.22
N VAL A 33 -10.09 8.36 -12.27
CA VAL A 33 -9.61 8.28 -10.89
C VAL A 33 -8.73 7.05 -10.77
N ILE A 34 -7.58 7.19 -10.12
CA ILE A 34 -6.67 6.07 -9.82
C ILE A 34 -6.51 5.91 -8.31
N ASP A 35 -6.29 4.68 -7.87
CA ASP A 35 -6.03 4.36 -6.47
C ASP A 35 -4.53 4.48 -6.16
N ILE A 36 -4.15 5.53 -5.45
CA ILE A 36 -2.76 5.84 -5.13
C ILE A 36 -2.18 4.82 -4.14
N GLU A 37 -2.97 4.40 -3.15
CA GLU A 37 -2.49 3.45 -2.14
C GLU A 37 -2.30 2.07 -2.75
N TYR A 38 -3.19 1.65 -3.65
CA TYR A 38 -3.03 0.37 -4.33
C TYR A 38 -1.84 0.39 -5.31
N MET A 39 -1.60 1.52 -5.99
CA MET A 39 -0.42 1.70 -6.86
C MET A 39 0.90 1.52 -6.13
N ARG A 40 0.97 1.84 -4.83
CA ARG A 40 2.18 1.69 -4.01
C ARG A 40 2.53 0.25 -3.66
N ILE A 41 1.54 -0.63 -3.60
CA ILE A 41 1.71 -1.98 -3.06
C ILE A 41 1.62 -3.06 -4.14
N ASP A 42 1.01 -2.77 -5.29
CA ASP A 42 0.85 -3.73 -6.38
C ASP A 42 1.65 -3.32 -7.63
N PRO A 43 2.78 -4.01 -7.92
CA PRO A 43 3.62 -3.70 -9.08
C PRO A 43 2.90 -3.89 -10.41
N ALA A 44 1.95 -4.81 -10.50
CA ALA A 44 1.23 -5.10 -11.74
C ALA A 44 0.25 -3.96 -12.09
N TYR A 45 -0.48 -3.46 -11.10
CA TYR A 45 -1.35 -2.30 -11.20
C TYR A 45 -0.54 -1.05 -11.53
N CYS A 46 0.60 -0.85 -10.88
CA CYS A 46 1.52 0.23 -11.22
C CYS A 46 1.93 0.16 -12.70
N ARG A 47 2.42 -0.99 -13.19
CA ARG A 47 2.77 -1.18 -14.62
C ARG A 47 1.61 -0.91 -15.56
N TYR A 48 0.41 -1.35 -15.21
CA TYR A 48 -0.79 -1.07 -15.99
C TYR A 48 -1.04 0.44 -16.11
N LEU A 49 -0.95 1.18 -15.00
CA LEU A 49 -1.12 2.63 -14.99
C LEU A 49 -0.03 3.34 -15.78
N LEU A 50 1.23 2.90 -15.68
CA LEU A 50 2.35 3.48 -16.43
C LEU A 50 2.23 3.24 -17.93
N LYS A 51 1.83 2.03 -18.34
CA LYS A 51 1.53 1.73 -19.76
C LYS A 51 0.37 2.59 -20.27
N MET A 52 -0.65 2.81 -19.46
CA MET A 52 -1.75 3.70 -19.82
C MET A 52 -1.27 5.15 -19.95
N ALA A 53 -0.43 5.64 -19.01
CA ALA A 53 0.13 6.97 -19.04
C ALA A 53 1.00 7.21 -20.29
N SER A 54 1.79 6.21 -20.72
CA SER A 54 2.59 6.31 -21.95
C SER A 54 1.74 6.39 -23.23
N LEU A 55 0.49 5.94 -23.19
CA LEU A 55 -0.46 6.02 -24.30
C LEU A 55 -1.34 7.28 -24.25
N SER A 56 -1.19 8.12 -23.23
CA SER A 56 -1.91 9.40 -23.13
C SER A 56 -1.47 10.36 -24.22
N THR A 57 -2.33 11.28 -24.65
CA THR A 57 -1.96 12.38 -25.56
C THR A 57 -1.33 13.57 -24.82
N SER A 58 -1.36 13.57 -23.49
CA SER A 58 -0.75 14.64 -22.68
C SER A 58 0.71 14.31 -22.38
N GLU A 59 1.59 15.20 -22.82
CA GLU A 59 3.03 15.16 -22.54
C GLU A 59 3.30 15.16 -21.02
N GLU A 60 2.60 16.00 -20.25
CA GLU A 60 2.73 16.04 -18.78
C GLU A 60 2.42 14.67 -18.13
N VAL A 61 1.38 13.96 -18.61
CA VAL A 61 1.04 12.61 -18.11
C VAL A 61 2.10 11.60 -18.49
N GLN A 62 2.64 11.67 -19.72
CA GLN A 62 3.72 10.79 -20.17
C GLN A 62 4.99 11.00 -19.35
N GLU A 63 5.40 12.26 -19.11
CA GLU A 63 6.55 12.59 -18.28
C GLU A 63 6.41 12.10 -16.84
N LEU A 64 5.24 12.31 -16.24
CA LEU A 64 4.95 11.80 -14.89
C LEU A 64 5.04 10.27 -14.86
N GLY A 65 4.52 9.61 -15.90
CA GLY A 65 4.65 8.17 -16.07
C GLY A 65 6.10 7.69 -16.14
N GLN A 66 6.95 8.37 -16.92
CA GLN A 66 8.39 8.03 -17.00
C GLN A 66 9.12 8.23 -15.66
N LYS A 67 8.86 9.34 -14.96
CA LYS A 67 9.44 9.58 -13.63
C LYS A 67 9.02 8.53 -12.62
N LEU A 68 7.74 8.13 -12.64
CA LEU A 68 7.23 7.06 -11.78
C LEU A 68 7.81 5.69 -12.15
N GLN A 69 8.01 5.41 -13.44
CA GLN A 69 8.66 4.19 -13.91
C GLN A 69 10.07 4.06 -13.31
N GLU A 70 10.86 5.16 -13.31
CA GLU A 70 12.19 5.18 -12.72
C GLU A 70 12.14 4.98 -11.20
N VAL A 71 11.28 5.71 -10.49
CA VAL A 71 11.19 5.63 -9.02
C VAL A 71 10.73 4.25 -8.53
N PHE A 72 9.83 3.59 -9.27
CA PHE A 72 9.29 2.29 -8.86
C PHE A 72 10.12 1.11 -9.38
N PHE A 73 10.67 1.18 -10.59
CA PHE A 73 11.27 0.05 -11.31
C PHE A 73 12.68 0.30 -11.85
N GLY A 74 13.27 1.46 -11.61
CA GLY A 74 14.70 1.70 -11.86
C GLY A 74 15.59 0.80 -11.01
N GLU A 75 16.90 0.90 -11.18
CA GLU A 75 17.87 0.02 -10.50
C GLU A 75 17.71 0.06 -8.97
N GLU A 76 17.47 1.25 -8.42
CA GLU A 76 17.21 1.49 -7.00
C GLU A 76 15.72 1.67 -6.67
N GLY A 77 14.84 1.16 -7.54
CA GLY A 77 13.40 1.40 -7.46
C GLY A 77 12.71 0.73 -6.27
N LEU A 78 11.59 1.32 -5.82
CA LEU A 78 10.83 0.85 -4.65
C LEU A 78 10.37 -0.63 -4.76
N PHE A 79 9.99 -1.09 -5.95
CA PHE A 79 9.60 -2.49 -6.16
C PHE A 79 10.77 -3.44 -6.40
N VAL A 80 11.97 -2.93 -6.69
CA VAL A 80 13.20 -3.73 -6.85
C VAL A 80 13.83 -4.01 -5.50
N ARG A 81 13.90 -2.99 -4.62
CA ARG A 81 14.44 -3.08 -3.25
C ARG A 81 13.44 -3.60 -2.22
N THR A 82 12.29 -4.13 -2.65
CA THR A 82 11.36 -4.75 -1.70
C THR A 82 11.94 -6.09 -1.30
N GLU A 83 12.48 -6.18 -0.08
CA GLU A 83 12.93 -7.45 0.48
C GLU A 83 11.81 -8.48 0.39
N PRO A 84 12.12 -9.72 -0.03
CA PRO A 84 11.11 -10.76 -0.11
C PRO A 84 10.49 -10.94 1.27
N ARG A 85 9.18 -10.66 1.36
CA ARG A 85 8.40 -10.85 2.58
C ARG A 85 8.67 -12.26 3.09
N GLN A 86 9.23 -12.37 4.30
CA GLN A 86 9.60 -13.67 4.86
C GLN A 86 8.42 -14.65 4.74
N PRO A 87 8.68 -15.88 4.23
CA PRO A 87 7.63 -16.86 4.00
C PRO A 87 6.89 -17.14 5.31
N LEU A 88 5.58 -17.34 5.22
CA LEU A 88 4.73 -17.53 6.40
C LEU A 88 5.21 -18.69 7.29
N LEU A 89 5.81 -19.72 6.69
CA LEU A 89 6.41 -20.85 7.39
C LEU A 89 7.59 -20.45 8.29
N ALA A 90 8.41 -19.48 7.88
CA ALA A 90 9.51 -18.97 8.70
C ALA A 90 8.98 -18.21 9.93
N ARG A 91 7.84 -17.52 9.79
CA ARG A 91 7.18 -16.84 10.92
C ARG A 91 6.58 -17.82 11.93
N LEU A 92 6.15 -19.00 11.48
CA LEU A 92 5.64 -20.05 12.36
C LEU A 92 6.74 -20.77 13.16
N GLN A 93 8.00 -20.67 12.72
CA GLN A 93 9.16 -21.24 13.42
C GLN A 93 9.72 -20.31 14.49
N GLU A 94 9.22 -19.07 14.60
CA GLU A 94 9.67 -18.16 15.64
C GLU A 94 9.23 -18.69 17.01
N PRO A 95 10.18 -19.05 17.90
CA PRO A 95 9.85 -19.61 19.19
C PRO A 95 9.05 -18.58 19.98
N ALA A 96 7.92 -19.01 20.53
CA ALA A 96 7.09 -18.17 21.39
C ALA A 96 7.99 -17.47 22.43
N PRO A 97 7.82 -16.15 22.66
CA PRO A 97 8.54 -15.49 23.73
C PRO A 97 8.26 -16.27 25.03
N SER A 98 9.34 -16.70 25.70
CA SER A 98 9.26 -17.43 26.97
C SER A 98 8.32 -16.67 27.90
N ALA A 99 7.18 -17.27 28.20
CA ALA A 99 6.21 -16.69 29.11
C ALA A 99 6.89 -16.35 30.45
N PRO A 100 6.71 -15.15 31.01
CA PRO A 100 7.04 -14.92 32.40
C PRO A 100 6.23 -15.90 33.26
N ALA A 101 6.88 -16.41 34.30
CA ALA A 101 6.38 -17.46 35.19
C ALA A 101 4.92 -17.22 35.62
N ALA A 102 4.16 -18.31 35.59
CA ALA A 102 2.74 -18.40 35.88
C ALA A 102 2.34 -17.67 37.19
N ILE A 103 1.46 -16.69 37.04
CA ILE A 103 0.54 -16.28 38.11
C ILE A 103 -0.66 -17.24 38.07
N THR A 104 -0.81 -18.02 39.15
CA THR A 104 -1.92 -18.92 39.43
C THR A 104 -3.29 -18.26 39.23
N PRO A 105 -4.24 -18.88 38.51
CA PRO A 105 -5.57 -18.32 38.33
C PRO A 105 -6.49 -18.72 39.48
N THR A 106 -7.07 -17.74 40.17
CA THR A 106 -8.27 -17.94 40.98
C THR A 106 -9.48 -17.77 40.06
N ALA A 107 -10.24 -18.83 39.85
CA ALA A 107 -11.48 -18.82 39.09
C ALA A 107 -12.64 -18.21 39.89
N THR A 108 -13.57 -17.50 39.22
CA THR A 108 -15.06 -17.55 39.39
C THR A 108 -15.71 -16.70 38.26
N PRO A 109 -16.89 -17.07 37.71
CA PRO A 109 -17.34 -16.69 36.37
C PRO A 109 -18.44 -15.62 36.33
N ALA A 110 -18.88 -15.31 35.09
CA ALA A 110 -20.13 -14.69 34.64
C ALA A 110 -20.05 -13.22 34.16
N ALA A 111 -20.22 -13.01 32.86
CA ALA A 111 -21.48 -12.51 32.30
C ALA A 111 -21.37 -12.41 30.77
N THR A 112 -22.33 -13.01 30.10
CA THR A 112 -22.62 -12.91 28.68
C THR A 112 -23.11 -11.50 28.36
N ASP A 113 -22.52 -10.85 27.36
CA ASP A 113 -23.31 -9.93 26.52
C ASP A 113 -22.76 -9.94 25.08
N ASN A 114 -23.37 -10.80 24.27
CA ASN A 114 -23.16 -10.91 22.84
C ASN A 114 -24.33 -10.14 22.20
N ALA A 115 -24.13 -8.86 21.89
CA ALA A 115 -25.05 -8.09 21.06
C ALA A 115 -24.35 -6.86 20.48
N ASP A 116 -23.64 -7.03 19.36
CA ASP A 116 -23.32 -5.92 18.47
C ASP A 116 -24.22 -6.03 17.22
N PRO A 117 -25.31 -5.24 17.10
CA PRO A 117 -26.08 -5.19 15.87
C PRO A 117 -25.44 -4.20 14.90
N VAL A 118 -24.42 -4.64 14.17
CA VAL A 118 -24.00 -3.95 12.94
C VAL A 118 -24.97 -4.34 11.83
N ASP A 119 -26.12 -3.66 11.76
CA ASP A 119 -26.96 -3.68 10.56
C ASP A 119 -27.44 -2.26 10.18
N ARG A 120 -27.32 -2.01 8.86
CA ARG A 120 -28.02 -1.02 8.02
C ARG A 120 -27.43 0.36 7.84
N GLY A 121 -26.59 0.48 6.81
CA GLY A 121 -26.24 1.78 6.23
C GLY A 121 -25.72 1.79 4.78
N TYR A 122 -26.00 0.79 3.92
CA TYR A 122 -25.71 0.93 2.48
C TYR A 122 -26.89 1.60 1.78
N ILE A 123 -26.80 2.91 1.53
CA ILE A 123 -27.69 3.63 0.61
C ILE A 123 -26.85 4.17 -0.53
N GLY A 124 -26.81 3.41 -1.63
CA GLY A 124 -26.22 3.81 -2.90
C GLY A 124 -27.02 3.21 -4.04
N ARG A 125 -28.24 3.72 -4.29
CA ARG A 125 -28.92 3.45 -5.56
C ARG A 125 -28.22 4.28 -6.64
N LEU A 126 -27.52 3.62 -7.56
CA LEU A 126 -27.18 4.22 -8.84
C LEU A 126 -28.49 4.60 -9.56
N ARG A 127 -28.59 5.85 -9.97
CA ARG A 127 -29.50 6.30 -11.02
C ARG A 127 -28.69 6.56 -12.28
#